data_AF-A0A937VGF9-F1
#
_entry.id   AF-A0A937VGF9-F1
#
_cell.length_a   1.000
_cell.length_b   1.000
_cell.length_c   1.000
_cell.angle_alpha   90.00
_cell.angle_beta   90.00
_cell.angle_gamma   90.00
#
_symmetry.space_group_name_H-M   'P 1'
#
loop_
_entity.id
_entity.type
_entity.pdbx_description
1 polymer ?
#
loop_
_entity_poly.entity_id
_entity_poly.type
_entity_poly.pdbx_seq_one_letter_code
_entity_poly.pdbx_strand_id
1 'polypeptide(L)'
;MIPVGINLVLSKNYIPHLSYVESIARKYHAMLLLLSYKPIMEDYENYIDLSAIRNYALAMVKKGLVVGIDSLTCGDCVQSEKLCVISSTGEVYPCSFIRHSMGNLTKRPIEDIWASRVRRVECPYKHVAA
;
A
#
# COMPACT_ATOMS: atom_id res chain seq x y z
N MET A 1 -5.97 -2.16 25.91
CA MET A 1 -6.72 -2.25 24.64
C MET A 1 -5.70 -2.38 23.52
N ILE A 2 -5.84 -3.35 22.61
CA ILE A 2 -4.91 -3.54 21.49
C ILE A 2 -5.32 -2.56 20.38
N PRO A 3 -4.41 -1.72 19.84
CA PRO A 3 -4.72 -0.85 18.71
C PRO A 3 -5.22 -1.67 17.51
N VAL A 4 -6.35 -1.28 16.93
CA VAL A 4 -6.94 -1.95 15.76
C VAL A 4 -6.77 -1.05 14.54
N GLY A 5 -6.33 -1.65 13.44
CA GLY A 5 -6.27 -1.01 12.13
C GLY A 5 -7.21 -1.70 11.14
N ILE A 6 -7.85 -0.92 10.27
CA ILE A 6 -8.66 -1.40 9.15
C ILE A 6 -7.95 -0.99 7.87
N ASN A 7 -7.57 -1.97 7.05
CA ASN A 7 -7.03 -1.72 5.72
C ASN A 7 -8.15 -1.87 4.70
N LEU A 8 -8.41 -0.82 3.92
CA LEU A 8 -9.39 -0.85 2.84
C LEU A 8 -8.70 -0.53 1.53
N VAL A 9 -8.65 -1.52 0.63
CA VAL A 9 -8.28 -1.26 -0.77
C VAL A 9 -9.44 -0.56 -1.45
N LEU A 10 -9.21 0.67 -1.91
CA LEU A 10 -10.25 1.48 -2.52
C LEU A 10 -10.33 1.19 -4.02
N SER A 11 -11.40 0.52 -4.43
CA SER A 11 -11.79 0.30 -5.81
C SER A 11 -13.23 0.75 -6.01
N LYS A 12 -13.67 0.98 -7.27
CA LYS A 12 -15.05 1.47 -7.53
C LYS A 12 -16.12 0.60 -6.89
N ASN A 13 -15.93 -0.72 -6.89
CA ASN A 13 -16.83 -1.70 -6.25
C ASN A 13 -16.95 -1.52 -4.73
N TYR A 14 -15.95 -0.94 -4.09
CA TYR A 14 -15.94 -0.74 -2.63
C TYR A 14 -16.40 0.66 -2.19
N ILE A 15 -16.59 1.61 -3.11
CA ILE A 15 -17.11 2.95 -2.78
C ILE A 15 -18.46 2.88 -2.04
N PRO A 16 -19.45 2.07 -2.47
CA PRO A 16 -20.73 1.98 -1.77
C PRO A 16 -20.62 1.52 -0.31
N HIS A 17 -19.53 0.84 0.05
CA HIS A 17 -19.30 0.31 1.39
C HIS A 17 -18.53 1.28 2.31
N LEU A 18 -18.08 2.43 1.81
CA LEU A 18 -17.28 3.38 2.61
C LEU A 18 -17.99 3.83 3.88
N SER A 19 -19.28 4.16 3.80
CA SER A 19 -20.07 4.59 4.96
C SER A 19 -20.15 3.51 6.04
N TYR A 20 -20.25 2.25 5.64
CA TYR A 20 -20.25 1.12 6.56
C TYR A 20 -18.87 0.96 7.22
N VAL A 21 -17.78 1.04 6.45
CA VAL A 21 -16.41 0.96 7.00
C VAL A 21 -16.12 2.12 7.96
N GLU A 22 -16.56 3.35 7.64
CA GLU A 22 -16.47 4.49 8.55
C GLU A 22 -17.17 4.22 9.90
N SER A 23 -18.35 3.59 9.85
CA SER A 23 -19.11 3.25 11.06
C SER A 23 -18.38 2.23 11.94
N ILE A 24 -17.76 1.22 11.32
CA ILE A 24 -16.93 0.22 12.00
C ILE A 24 -15.71 0.91 12.62
N ALA A 25 -14.99 1.72 11.85
CA ALA A 25 -13.79 2.41 12.32
C ALA A 25 -14.10 3.27 13.56
N ARG A 26 -15.23 3.99 13.55
CA ARG A 26 -15.69 4.77 14.69
C ARG A 26 -16.04 3.90 15.90
N LYS A 27 -16.82 2.83 15.69
CA LYS A 27 -17.26 1.92 16.76
C LYS A 27 -16.09 1.29 17.51
N TYR A 28 -15.03 0.93 16.80
CA TYR A 28 -13.87 0.25 17.36
C TYR A 28 -12.67 1.17 17.63
N HIS A 29 -12.83 2.49 17.46
CA HIS A 29 -11.74 3.47 17.54
C HIS A 29 -10.50 3.04 16.71
N ALA A 30 -10.76 2.46 15.53
CA ALA A 30 -9.72 1.92 14.68
C ALA A 30 -9.15 2.99 13.75
N MET A 31 -7.85 2.88 13.47
CA MET A 31 -7.24 3.65 12.39
C MET A 31 -7.67 3.04 11.04
N LEU A 32 -8.14 3.88 10.12
CA LEU A 32 -8.48 3.45 8.76
C LEU A 32 -7.33 3.76 7.81
N LEU A 33 -6.85 2.78 7.07
CA LEU A 33 -5.86 2.94 6.03
C LEU A 33 -6.51 2.72 4.66
N LEU A 34 -6.61 3.78 3.86
CA LEU A 34 -7.09 3.70 2.49
C LEU A 34 -5.91 3.38 1.56
N LEU A 35 -5.98 2.23 0.89
CA LEU A 35 -4.94 1.76 -0.03
C LEU A 35 -5.41 1.96 -1.46
N SER A 36 -4.57 2.51 -2.35
CA SER A 36 -4.94 2.56 -3.77
C SER A 36 -5.06 1.17 -4.36
N TYR A 37 -6.14 0.92 -5.09
CA TYR A 37 -6.23 -0.21 -6.00
C TYR A 37 -5.13 -0.11 -7.06
N LYS A 38 -4.36 -1.19 -7.23
CA LYS A 38 -3.26 -1.29 -8.17
C LYS A 38 -3.69 -2.20 -9.32
N PRO A 39 -4.08 -1.64 -10.48
CA PRO A 39 -4.67 -2.42 -11.57
C PRO A 39 -3.67 -3.45 -12.11
N ILE A 40 -4.06 -4.72 -12.17
CA ILE A 40 -3.24 -5.80 -12.73
C ILE A 40 -3.69 -6.02 -14.17
N MET A 41 -2.76 -6.14 -15.13
CA MET A 41 -3.07 -6.39 -16.55
C MET A 41 -4.08 -5.40 -17.15
N GLU A 42 -3.92 -4.11 -16.83
CA GLU A 42 -4.78 -3.04 -17.38
C GLU A 42 -6.27 -3.13 -16.95
N ASP A 43 -6.59 -3.81 -15.84
CA ASP A 43 -7.91 -3.75 -15.21
C ASP A 43 -8.15 -2.38 -14.55
N TYR A 44 -8.43 -1.37 -15.37
CA TYR A 44 -8.74 -0.01 -14.95
C TYR A 44 -10.23 0.20 -14.67
N GLU A 45 -11.09 -0.81 -14.88
CA GLU A 45 -12.53 -0.68 -14.65
C GLU A 45 -12.81 -0.26 -13.19
N ASN A 46 -12.06 -0.87 -12.27
CA ASN A 46 -12.19 -0.67 -10.83
C ASN A 46 -11.25 0.40 -10.25
N TYR A 47 -10.42 1.02 -11.09
CA TYR A 47 -9.45 2.02 -10.66
C TYR A 47 -10.14 3.29 -10.14
N ILE A 48 -9.59 3.84 -9.07
CA ILE A 48 -9.98 5.15 -8.52
C ILE A 48 -8.76 6.05 -8.58
N ASP A 49 -8.98 7.26 -9.10
CA ASP A 49 -7.96 8.29 -9.15
C ASP A 49 -7.40 8.62 -7.76
N LEU A 50 -6.07 8.79 -7.67
CA LEU A 50 -5.41 9.04 -6.40
C LEU A 50 -5.90 10.33 -5.72
N SER A 51 -6.26 11.36 -6.48
CA SER A 51 -6.84 12.59 -5.93
C SER A 51 -8.20 12.33 -5.28
N ALA A 52 -9.00 11.42 -5.83
CA ALA A 52 -10.27 11.02 -5.23
C ALA A 52 -10.04 10.28 -3.91
N ILE A 53 -9.04 9.39 -3.83
CA ILE A 53 -8.66 8.73 -2.57
C ILE A 53 -8.27 9.77 -1.50
N ARG A 54 -7.45 10.77 -1.86
CA ARG A 54 -7.10 11.88 -0.96
C ARG A 54 -8.34 12.62 -0.47
N ASN A 55 -9.28 12.92 -1.37
CA ASN A 55 -10.52 13.60 -1.03
C ASN A 55 -11.39 12.79 -0.07
N TYR A 56 -11.51 11.48 -0.27
CA TYR A 56 -12.22 10.60 0.68
C TYR A 56 -11.55 10.61 2.06
N ALA A 57 -10.22 10.49 2.12
CA ALA A 57 -9.48 10.54 3.37
C ALA A 57 -9.71 11.87 4.12
N LEU A 58 -9.61 13.01 3.43
CA LEU A 58 -9.84 14.33 4.00
C LEU A 58 -11.28 14.47 4.52
N ALA A 59 -12.27 13.98 3.77
CA ALA A 59 -13.67 14.00 4.20
C ALA A 59 -13.90 13.17 5.48
N MET A 60 -13.25 12.01 5.61
CA MET A 60 -13.32 11.16 6.79
C MET A 60 -12.63 11.80 8.01
N VAL A 61 -11.46 12.43 7.82
CA VAL A 61 -10.76 13.17 8.88
C VAL A 61 -11.64 14.32 9.41
N LYS A 62 -12.33 15.05 8.54
CA LYS A 62 -13.30 16.10 8.95
C LYS A 62 -14.44 15.56 9.82
N LYS A 63 -14.75 14.25 9.73
CA LYS A 63 -15.74 13.57 10.58
C LYS A 63 -15.14 13.05 11.90
N GLY A 64 -13.86 13.30 12.17
CA GLY A 64 -13.15 12.89 13.39
C GLY A 64 -12.51 11.50 13.36
N LEU A 65 -12.33 10.91 12.17
CA LEU A 65 -11.65 9.61 12.02
C LEU A 65 -10.13 9.79 11.91
N VAL A 66 -9.37 8.81 12.41
CA VAL A 66 -7.93 8.71 12.16
C VAL A 66 -7.72 7.93 10.87
N VAL A 67 -7.28 8.61 9.81
CA VAL A 67 -7.16 8.03 8.47
C VAL A 67 -5.74 8.19 7.93
N GLY A 68 -5.17 7.10 7.43
CA GLY A 68 -3.96 7.09 6.60
C GLY A 68 -4.29 6.77 5.15
N ILE A 69 -3.35 7.11 4.26
CA ILE A 69 -3.35 6.72 2.84
C ILE A 69 -2.01 6.08 2.51
N ASP A 70 -1.94 5.25 1.46
CA ASP A 70 -0.68 4.63 1.06
C ASP A 70 0.26 5.60 0.32
N SER A 71 1.54 5.24 0.31
CA SER A 71 2.62 5.98 -0.35
C SER A 71 2.37 6.25 -1.83
N LEU A 72 1.66 5.34 -2.52
CA LEU A 72 1.27 5.56 -3.91
C LEU A 72 0.31 6.76 -4.02
N THR A 73 -0.73 6.79 -3.20
CA THR A 73 -1.64 7.94 -3.09
C THR A 73 -0.88 9.22 -2.72
N CYS A 74 0.20 9.16 -1.94
CA CYS A 74 1.05 10.31 -1.63
C CYS A 74 1.97 10.76 -2.79
N GLY A 75 2.18 9.94 -3.81
CA GLY A 75 3.14 10.21 -4.89
C GLY A 75 4.61 9.99 -4.49
N ASP A 76 4.87 9.39 -3.34
CA ASP A 76 6.21 9.19 -2.80
C ASP A 76 6.40 7.75 -2.30
N CYS A 77 6.92 6.87 -3.17
CA CYS A 77 7.19 5.48 -2.84
C CYS A 77 8.63 5.29 -2.37
N VAL A 78 8.83 5.26 -1.06
CA VAL A 78 10.12 4.99 -0.41
C VAL A 78 10.36 3.50 -0.10
N GLN A 79 9.45 2.63 -0.53
CA GLN A 79 9.42 1.24 -0.09
C GLN A 79 10.67 0.47 -0.52
N SER A 80 11.15 0.65 -1.75
CA SER A 80 12.37 0.01 -2.26
C SER A 80 13.66 0.51 -1.59
N GLU A 81 13.62 1.64 -0.88
CA GLU A 81 14.80 2.22 -0.24
C GLU A 81 14.99 1.75 1.19
N LYS A 82 13.88 1.53 1.91
CA LYS A 82 13.87 1.29 3.37
C LYS A 82 13.30 -0.06 3.78
N LEU A 83 12.51 -0.71 2.92
CA LEU A 83 11.80 -1.94 3.24
C LEU A 83 12.11 -3.02 2.20
N CYS A 84 11.89 -4.27 2.58
CA CYS A 84 11.85 -5.40 1.66
C CYS A 84 10.69 -6.31 2.03
N VAL A 85 10.34 -7.20 1.10
CA VAL A 85 9.43 -8.32 1.35
C VAL A 85 10.25 -9.59 1.36
N ILE A 86 10.08 -10.41 2.39
CA ILE A 86 10.69 -11.73 2.48
C ILE A 86 9.57 -12.75 2.23
N SER A 87 9.72 -13.60 1.22
CA SER A 87 8.77 -14.68 0.97
C SER A 87 8.89 -15.78 2.03
N SER A 88 7.91 -16.67 2.06
CA SER A 88 7.97 -17.89 2.88
C SER A 88 9.14 -18.83 2.51
N THR A 89 9.71 -18.68 1.31
CA THR A 89 10.89 -19.45 0.85
C THR A 89 12.22 -18.74 1.14
N GLY A 90 12.19 -17.59 1.82
CA GLY A 90 13.37 -16.80 2.17
C GLY A 90 13.90 -15.89 1.06
N GLU A 91 13.21 -15.78 -0.08
CA GLU A 91 13.56 -14.84 -1.15
C GLU A 91 13.24 -13.41 -0.70
N VAL A 92 14.15 -12.48 -0.98
CA VAL A 92 14.05 -11.07 -0.59
C VAL A 92 13.73 -10.24 -1.82
N TYR A 93 12.66 -9.47 -1.78
CA TYR A 93 12.19 -8.61 -2.86
C TYR A 93 12.19 -7.14 -2.42
N PRO A 94 12.42 -6.18 -3.33
CA PRO A 94 12.44 -4.76 -2.98
C PRO A 94 11.06 -4.21 -2.61
N CYS A 95 9.97 -4.83 -3.09
CA CYS A 95 8.61 -4.58 -2.62
C CYS A 95 7.70 -5.77 -2.98
N SER A 96 6.43 -5.74 -2.56
CA SER A 96 5.45 -6.79 -2.84
C SER A 96 5.04 -6.92 -4.31
N PHE A 97 5.36 -5.93 -5.14
CA PHE A 97 4.95 -5.87 -6.55
C PHE A 97 6.09 -6.17 -7.52
N ILE A 98 7.34 -6.03 -7.09
CA ILE A 98 8.51 -6.34 -7.91
C ILE A 98 8.87 -7.79 -7.68
N ARG A 99 8.80 -8.61 -8.73
CA ARG A 99 9.08 -10.05 -8.68
C ARG A 99 10.54 -10.43 -8.95
N HIS A 100 11.43 -9.45 -9.09
CA HIS A 100 12.85 -9.69 -9.20
C HIS A 100 13.48 -9.86 -7.81
N SER A 101 13.94 -11.06 -7.49
CA SER A 101 14.59 -11.34 -6.22
C SER A 101 15.93 -10.62 -6.11
N MET A 102 16.20 -10.05 -4.94
CA MET A 102 17.49 -9.50 -4.55
C MET A 102 18.42 -10.56 -3.96
N GLY A 103 17.92 -11.76 -3.67
CA GLY A 103 18.68 -12.86 -3.04
C GLY A 103 17.84 -13.65 -2.04
N ASN A 104 18.43 -14.68 -1.43
CA ASN A 104 17.74 -15.57 -0.50
C ASN A 104 18.48 -15.65 0.84
N LEU A 105 17.75 -15.45 1.94
CA LEU A 105 18.28 -15.45 3.32
C LEU A 105 18.86 -16.80 3.76
N THR A 106 18.45 -17.91 3.13
CA THR A 106 19.01 -19.24 3.38
C THR A 106 20.36 -19.47 2.70
N LYS A 107 20.73 -18.60 1.74
CA LYS A 107 21.96 -18.73 0.94
C LYS A 107 23.03 -17.72 1.33
N ARG A 108 22.65 -16.53 1.82
CA ARG A 108 23.59 -15.48 2.20
C ARG A 108 22.98 -14.50 3.23
N PRO A 109 23.82 -13.80 4.02
CA PRO A 109 23.37 -12.81 4.99
C PRO A 109 22.58 -11.65 4.37
N ILE A 110 21.72 -11.01 5.17
CA ILE A 110 20.87 -9.90 4.71
C ILE A 110 21.70 -8.66 4.35
N GLU A 111 22.83 -8.46 5.02
CA GLU A 111 23.76 -7.34 4.78
C GLU A 111 24.29 -7.38 3.35
N ASP A 112 24.69 -8.57 2.87
CA ASP A 112 25.18 -8.80 1.52
C ASP A 112 24.07 -8.62 0.47
N ILE A 113 22.88 -9.15 0.77
CA ILE A 113 21.69 -8.97 -0.07
C ILE A 113 21.39 -7.48 -0.22
N TRP A 114 21.34 -6.76 0.90
CA TRP A 114 21.00 -5.35 0.96
C TRP A 114 22.04 -4.47 0.28
N ALA A 115 23.33 -4.77 0.45
CA ALA A 115 24.42 -4.05 -0.20
C ALA A 115 24.41 -4.22 -1.73
N SER A 116 24.03 -5.41 -2.21
CA SER A 116 23.96 -5.72 -3.65
C SER A 116 22.68 -5.25 -4.35
N ARG A 117 21.73 -4.65 -3.62
CA ARG A 117 20.43 -4.28 -4.20
C ARG A 117 20.57 -3.22 -5.29
N VAL A 118 19.82 -3.39 -6.38
CA VAL A 118 19.63 -2.34 -7.38
C VAL A 118 18.81 -1.23 -6.72
N ARG A 119 19.45 -0.07 -6.45
CA ARG A 119 18.83 1.06 -5.72
C ARG A 119 17.58 1.62 -6.40
N ARG A 120 17.44 1.44 -7.71
CA ARG A 120 16.29 1.88 -8.49
C ARG A 120 15.69 0.70 -9.24
N VAL A 121 14.64 0.12 -8.67
CA VAL A 121 13.72 -0.68 -9.44
C VAL A 121 12.50 0.17 -9.73
N GLU A 122 12.18 0.32 -11.01
CA GLU A 122 11.03 1.11 -11.43
C GLU A 122 9.74 0.45 -10.94
N CYS A 123 8.93 1.21 -10.21
CA CYS A 123 7.65 0.72 -9.73
C CYS A 123 6.70 0.62 -10.92
N PRO A 124 6.09 -0.56 -11.20
CA PRO A 124 5.16 -0.73 -12.31
C PRO A 124 3.86 0.05 -12.16
N TYR A 125 3.66 0.76 -11.04
CA TYR A 125 2.49 1.60 -10.77
C TYR A 125 2.84 3.08 -10.69
N LYS A 126 4.07 3.48 -11.03
CA LYS A 126 4.47 4.89 -10.96
C LYS A 126 3.69 5.76 -11.95
N HIS A 127 3.31 5.22 -13.10
CA HIS A 127 2.48 5.91 -14.10
C HIS A 127 1.06 6.19 -13.62
N VAL A 128 0.59 5.45 -12.62
CA VAL A 128 -0.74 5.65 -12.01
C VAL A 128 -0.75 6.89 -11.10
N ALA A 129 0.43 7.36 -10.67
CA ALA A 129 0.57 8.51 -9.77
C ALA A 129 0.97 9.82 -10.45
N ALA A 130 1.14 9.80 -11.79
CA ALA A 130 1.56 10.95 -12.59
C ALA A 130 0.35 11.77 -13.09
#